data_AF-A0A1I5U0Y4-F1
#
_entry.id   AF-A0A1I5U0Y4-F1
#
_cell.length_a   1.000
_cell.length_b   1.000
_cell.length_c   1.000
_cell.angle_alpha   90.00
_cell.angle_beta   90.00
_cell.angle_gamma   90.00
#
_symmetry.space_group_name_H-M   'P 1'
#
loop_
_entity.id
_entity.type
_entity.pdbx_description
1 polymer ?
#
loop_
_entity_poly.entity_id
_entity_poly.type
_entity_poly.pdbx_seq_one_letter_code
_entity_poly.pdbx_strand_id
1 'polypeptide(L)'
;MPNPHDFHTPKPSYTRDELLRSSEGGYFGPGNAQLPAPPMLMMDRITEISLDGGAFGKGHIVGELDIVPDHWFFDCYYRGDAMMPGSLCLDAMWQMIGYWLGWSDSPGKGRAIGVGDVECTGEITPNAQRVRYEVTMRMVRRGKLVLGIADGRVLSDGVCVFVAKDMRVGLTKAAESSSAHDLSS
;
A
#
# COMPACT_ATOMS: atom_id res chain seq x y z
N MET A 1 -15.92 -10.34 -10.33
CA MET A 1 -15.73 -9.34 -9.27
C MET A 1 -16.40 -8.06 -9.72
N PRO A 2 -17.09 -7.35 -8.82
CA PRO A 2 -17.72 -6.09 -9.16
C PRO A 2 -16.68 -5.07 -9.65
N ASN A 3 -17.13 -4.12 -10.46
CA ASN A 3 -16.34 -2.97 -10.84
C ASN A 3 -16.12 -2.09 -9.58
N PRO A 4 -14.87 -1.75 -9.20
CA PRO A 4 -14.60 -0.89 -8.05
C PRO A 4 -15.35 0.45 -8.02
N HIS A 5 -15.55 1.09 -9.18
CA HIS A 5 -16.22 2.39 -9.27
C HIS A 5 -17.74 2.32 -9.02
N ASP A 6 -18.36 1.13 -9.04
CA ASP A 6 -19.74 0.94 -8.60
C ASP A 6 -19.91 1.15 -7.08
N PHE A 7 -18.83 0.98 -6.31
CA PHE A 7 -18.82 1.04 -4.84
C PHE A 7 -18.07 2.26 -4.30
N HIS A 8 -17.13 2.79 -5.09
CA HIS A 8 -16.23 3.83 -4.65
C HIS A 8 -16.05 4.90 -5.73
N THR A 9 -16.37 6.16 -5.40
CA THR A 9 -16.05 7.30 -6.27
C THR A 9 -14.62 7.79 -6.02
N PRO A 10 -13.73 7.77 -7.02
CA PRO A 10 -12.36 8.24 -6.88
C PRO A 10 -12.27 9.72 -6.44
N LYS A 11 -11.51 9.97 -5.37
CA LYS A 11 -11.07 11.28 -4.89
C LYS A 11 -9.56 11.42 -5.05
N PRO A 12 -9.02 12.66 -5.11
CA PRO A 12 -7.59 12.91 -5.24
C PRO A 12 -6.81 12.81 -3.91
N SER A 13 -7.50 12.63 -2.78
CA SER A 13 -6.90 12.45 -1.46
C SER A 13 -7.86 11.70 -0.53
N TYR A 14 -7.32 11.10 0.55
CA TYR A 14 -8.07 10.31 1.53
C TYR A 14 -7.56 10.50 2.95
N THR A 15 -8.50 10.58 3.88
CA THR A 15 -8.30 10.71 5.33
C THR A 15 -8.04 9.36 6.02
N ARG A 16 -7.61 9.40 7.29
CA ARG A 16 -7.41 8.19 8.11
C ARG A 16 -8.66 7.33 8.17
N ASP A 17 -9.82 7.94 8.41
CA ASP A 17 -11.09 7.23 8.51
C ASP A 17 -11.47 6.53 7.19
N GLU A 18 -11.10 7.11 6.05
CA GLU A 18 -11.28 6.48 4.75
C GLU A 18 -10.36 5.28 4.56
N LEU A 19 -9.09 5.37 4.99
CA LEU A 19 -8.17 4.23 4.94
C LEU A 19 -8.60 3.10 5.89
N LEU A 20 -9.11 3.45 7.08
CA LEU A 20 -9.68 2.48 8.02
C LEU A 20 -10.89 1.76 7.43
N ARG A 21 -11.84 2.48 6.81
CA ARG A 21 -12.94 1.86 6.07
C ARG A 21 -12.44 0.97 4.93
N SER A 22 -11.38 1.37 4.25
CA SER A 22 -10.73 0.53 3.24
C SER A 22 -10.16 -0.77 3.82
N SER A 23 -9.85 -0.83 5.11
CA SER A 23 -9.32 -2.02 5.78
C SER A 23 -10.41 -2.97 6.29
N GLU A 24 -11.64 -2.48 6.50
CA GLU A 24 -12.80 -3.27 6.93
C GLU A 24 -13.32 -4.22 5.84
N GLY A 25 -12.93 -3.96 4.59
CA GLY A 25 -13.34 -4.74 3.41
C GLY A 25 -14.60 -4.21 2.75
N GLY A 26 -14.76 -4.51 1.45
CA GLY A 26 -15.92 -4.06 0.67
C GLY A 26 -15.87 -2.59 0.22
N TYR A 27 -14.84 -1.83 0.60
CA TYR A 27 -14.67 -0.43 0.23
C TYR A 27 -14.64 -0.20 -1.29
N PHE A 28 -13.87 -1.00 -2.03
CA PHE A 28 -13.90 -1.07 -3.49
C PHE A 28 -14.88 -2.13 -4.01
N GLY A 29 -15.84 -2.58 -3.19
CA GLY A 29 -16.72 -3.70 -3.48
C GLY A 29 -16.16 -5.07 -3.03
N PRO A 30 -17.04 -6.07 -2.83
CA PRO A 30 -16.66 -7.38 -2.31
C PRO A 30 -15.67 -8.11 -3.22
N GLY A 31 -14.57 -8.58 -2.64
CA GLY A 31 -13.52 -9.31 -3.36
C GLY A 31 -12.47 -8.43 -4.06
N ASN A 32 -12.58 -7.10 -3.96
CA ASN A 32 -11.60 -6.18 -4.53
C ASN A 32 -10.50 -5.81 -3.52
N ALA A 33 -9.68 -4.82 -3.87
CA ALA A 33 -8.54 -4.40 -3.07
C ALA A 33 -8.99 -3.97 -1.65
N GLN A 34 -8.11 -4.22 -0.68
CA GLN A 34 -8.34 -3.92 0.73
C GLN A 34 -6.99 -3.56 1.34
N LEU A 35 -6.94 -2.49 2.13
CA LEU A 35 -5.75 -2.18 2.91
C LEU A 35 -5.65 -3.14 4.11
N PRO A 36 -4.45 -3.38 4.65
CA PRO A 36 -4.31 -4.01 5.96
C PRO A 36 -5.03 -3.19 7.03
N ALA A 37 -5.60 -3.86 8.03
CA ALA A 37 -6.10 -3.19 9.23
C ALA A 37 -4.93 -2.88 10.19
N PRO A 38 -5.08 -1.93 11.12
CA PRO A 38 -4.14 -1.76 12.23
C PRO A 38 -3.88 -3.10 12.95
N PRO A 39 -2.63 -3.37 13.38
CA PRO A 39 -1.48 -2.46 13.40
C PRO A 39 -0.63 -2.49 12.12
N MET A 40 -1.08 -3.14 11.05
CA MET A 40 -0.33 -3.28 9.78
C MET A 40 -0.64 -2.18 8.76
N LEU A 41 -1.64 -1.33 8.99
CA LEU A 41 -1.88 -0.15 8.17
C LEU A 41 -0.76 0.87 8.38
N MET A 42 0.06 1.12 7.36
CA MET A 42 1.29 1.92 7.48
C MET A 42 1.15 3.35 6.94
N MET A 43 -0.08 3.87 6.83
CA MET A 43 -0.37 5.22 6.37
C MET A 43 -1.56 5.79 7.15
N ASP A 44 -1.50 7.07 7.46
CA ASP A 44 -2.61 7.81 8.07
C ASP A 44 -3.46 8.52 7.04
N ARG A 45 -2.89 8.83 5.86
CA ARG A 45 -3.58 9.56 4.80
C ARG A 45 -2.92 9.35 3.46
N ILE A 46 -3.71 9.53 2.41
CA ILE A 46 -3.24 9.73 1.04
C ILE A 46 -3.43 11.22 0.73
N THR A 47 -2.34 11.93 0.46
CA THR A 47 -2.38 13.37 0.18
C THR A 47 -2.56 13.68 -1.30
N GLU A 48 -2.14 12.76 -2.17
CA GLU A 48 -2.27 12.89 -3.62
C GLU A 48 -2.38 11.50 -4.27
N ILE A 49 -3.26 11.36 -5.25
CA ILE A 49 -3.38 10.17 -6.09
C ILE A 49 -3.90 10.56 -7.48
N SER A 50 -3.22 10.11 -8.53
CA SER A 50 -3.60 10.40 -9.91
C SER A 50 -3.35 9.24 -10.88
N LEU A 51 -4.10 9.23 -11.99
CA LEU A 51 -3.88 8.38 -13.16
C LEU A 51 -2.75 8.90 -14.08
N ASP A 52 -2.36 10.15 -13.93
CA ASP A 52 -1.32 10.82 -14.70
C ASP A 52 -0.20 11.40 -13.81
N GLY A 53 0.80 12.01 -14.45
CA GLY A 53 2.00 12.49 -13.77
C GLY A 53 2.88 11.36 -13.24
N GLY A 54 3.69 11.66 -12.21
CA GLY A 54 4.79 10.81 -11.76
C GLY A 54 5.97 10.80 -12.73
N ALA A 55 7.06 10.15 -12.35
CA ALA A 55 8.31 10.14 -13.13
C ALA A 55 8.17 9.49 -14.52
N PHE A 56 7.14 8.66 -14.71
CA PHE A 56 6.88 7.93 -15.95
C PHE A 56 5.60 8.40 -16.69
N GLY A 57 4.88 9.39 -16.16
CA GLY A 57 3.62 9.86 -16.74
C GLY A 57 2.49 8.82 -16.73
N LYS A 58 2.52 7.87 -15.76
CA LYS A 58 1.57 6.74 -15.66
C LYS A 58 0.75 6.74 -14.37
N GLY A 59 0.77 7.85 -13.64
CA GLY A 59 0.09 7.96 -12.36
C GLY A 59 1.05 7.84 -11.19
N HIS A 60 0.58 8.30 -10.04
CA HIS A 60 1.33 8.29 -8.80
C HIS A 60 0.38 8.30 -7.61
N ILE A 61 0.93 8.01 -6.43
CA ILE A 61 0.25 8.07 -5.15
C ILE A 61 1.24 8.50 -4.07
N VAL A 62 0.78 9.40 -3.21
CA VAL A 62 1.54 9.97 -2.10
C VAL A 62 0.76 9.76 -0.81
N GLY A 63 1.43 9.15 0.17
CA GLY A 63 0.88 8.86 1.49
C GLY A 63 1.75 9.43 2.60
N GLU A 64 1.16 9.60 3.78
CA GLU A 64 1.88 10.06 4.97
C GLU A 64 1.48 9.24 6.19
N LEU A 65 2.44 9.04 7.09
CA LEU A 65 2.29 8.46 8.42
C LEU A 65 2.88 9.45 9.44
N ASP A 66 2.08 9.86 10.42
CA ASP A 66 2.60 10.63 11.54
C ASP A 66 3.36 9.69 12.47
N ILE A 67 4.56 10.10 12.86
CA ILE A 67 5.38 9.32 13.78
C ILE A 67 5.09 9.79 15.19
N VAL A 68 4.69 8.84 16.04
CA VAL A 68 4.57 9.01 17.48
C VAL A 68 5.47 7.99 18.17
N PRO A 69 6.13 8.35 19.29
CA PRO A 69 7.00 7.41 20.01
C PRO A 69 6.33 6.10 20.43
N ASP A 70 5.01 6.13 20.63
CA ASP A 70 4.21 4.99 21.09
C ASP A 70 3.81 4.02 19.97
N HIS A 71 4.31 4.21 18.74
CA HIS A 71 4.10 3.21 17.68
C HIS A 71 4.68 1.86 18.12
N TRP A 72 3.85 0.81 18.02
CA TRP A 72 4.14 -0.53 18.53
C TRP A 72 5.51 -1.10 18.11
N PHE A 73 5.99 -0.73 16.93
CA PHE A 73 7.23 -1.25 16.40
C PHE A 73 8.48 -0.68 17.12
N PHE A 74 8.41 0.53 17.67
CA PHE A 74 9.55 1.13 18.39
C PHE A 74 9.87 0.39 19.69
N ASP A 75 8.86 -0.20 20.34
CA ASP A 75 9.06 -0.98 21.58
C ASP A 75 9.78 -2.32 21.36
N CYS A 76 9.71 -2.86 20.14
CA CYS A 76 10.23 -4.18 19.82
C CYS A 76 11.40 -4.19 18.82
N TYR A 77 11.68 -3.08 18.14
CA TYR A 77 12.65 -3.02 17.05
C TYR A 77 13.49 -1.73 17.12
N TYR A 78 14.62 -1.72 17.81
CA TYR A 78 15.12 -2.71 18.77
C TYR A 78 15.08 -2.13 20.19
N ARG A 79 15.11 -2.99 21.21
CA ARG A 79 15.23 -2.50 22.59
C ARG A 79 16.56 -1.77 22.79
N GLY A 80 16.49 -0.48 23.11
CA GLY A 80 17.66 0.39 23.28
C GLY A 80 18.18 1.05 22.00
N ASP A 81 17.57 0.75 20.85
CA ASP A 81 17.92 1.31 19.54
C ASP A 81 16.66 1.31 18.65
N ALA A 82 15.68 2.13 19.06
CA ALA A 82 14.34 2.11 18.50
C ALA A 82 14.31 2.80 17.13
N MET A 83 13.83 2.09 16.11
CA MET A 83 13.61 2.62 14.77
C MET A 83 12.46 1.90 14.05
N MET A 84 11.88 2.55 13.04
CA MET A 84 10.87 1.91 12.20
C MET A 84 11.52 0.80 11.36
N PRO A 85 10.99 -0.43 11.37
CA PRO A 85 11.47 -1.49 10.48
C PRO A 85 11.35 -1.09 9.00
N GLY A 86 12.45 -1.19 8.25
CA GLY A 86 12.44 -0.90 6.81
C GLY A 86 11.47 -1.78 5.99
N SER A 87 11.14 -2.97 6.50
CA SER A 87 10.09 -3.83 5.93
C SER A 87 8.70 -3.20 5.98
N LEU A 88 8.37 -2.43 7.02
CA LEU A 88 7.10 -1.70 7.11
C LEU A 88 7.06 -0.51 6.15
N CYS A 89 8.19 0.16 5.92
CA CYS A 89 8.33 1.18 4.89
C CYS A 89 8.07 0.60 3.48
N LEU A 90 8.63 -0.58 3.20
CA LEU A 90 8.42 -1.28 1.95
C LEU A 90 6.95 -1.76 1.80
N ASP A 91 6.36 -2.26 2.88
CA ASP A 91 4.95 -2.69 2.89
C ASP A 91 3.99 -1.54 2.63
N ALA A 92 4.22 -0.36 3.24
CA ALA A 92 3.42 0.84 2.96
C ALA A 92 3.36 1.16 1.46
N MET A 93 4.49 1.09 0.77
CA MET A 93 4.54 1.33 -0.68
C MET A 93 3.81 0.23 -1.47
N TRP A 94 3.85 -1.04 -1.06
CA TRP A 94 3.01 -2.09 -1.69
C TRP A 94 1.52 -1.88 -1.43
N GLN A 95 1.13 -1.49 -0.21
CA GLN A 95 -0.24 -1.11 0.13
C GLN A 95 -0.73 0.00 -0.80
N MET A 96 0.09 1.02 -1.03
CA MET A 96 -0.21 2.13 -1.94
C MET A 96 -0.42 1.69 -3.38
N ILE A 97 0.42 0.80 -3.92
CA ILE A 97 0.23 0.28 -5.28
C ILE A 97 -1.08 -0.51 -5.37
N GLY A 98 -1.39 -1.35 -4.38
CA GLY A 98 -2.63 -2.12 -4.32
C GLY A 98 -3.87 -1.22 -4.25
N TYR A 99 -3.81 -0.18 -3.40
CA TYR A 99 -4.87 0.83 -3.30
C TYR A 99 -5.04 1.59 -4.62
N TRP A 100 -3.94 2.01 -5.26
CA TRP A 100 -3.99 2.70 -6.55
C TRP A 100 -4.62 1.82 -7.63
N LEU A 101 -4.33 0.52 -7.67
CA LEU A 101 -4.96 -0.40 -8.64
C LEU A 101 -6.48 -0.51 -8.41
N GLY A 102 -6.93 -0.67 -7.17
CA GLY A 102 -8.37 -0.69 -6.84
C GLY A 102 -9.06 0.65 -7.14
N TRP A 103 -8.44 1.75 -6.71
CA TRP A 103 -8.88 3.13 -6.95
C TRP A 103 -8.99 3.46 -8.44
N SER A 104 -8.10 2.93 -9.26
CA SER A 104 -8.09 3.09 -10.72
C SER A 104 -8.91 2.03 -11.46
N ASP A 105 -9.91 1.44 -10.80
CA ASP A 105 -10.88 0.51 -11.40
C ASP A 105 -10.33 -0.87 -11.79
N SER A 106 -9.29 -1.37 -11.12
CA SER A 106 -8.91 -2.79 -11.28
C SER A 106 -9.61 -3.66 -10.24
N PRO A 107 -10.37 -4.70 -10.66
CA PRO A 107 -10.94 -5.67 -9.74
C PRO A 107 -9.88 -6.68 -9.24
N GLY A 108 -10.11 -7.24 -8.05
CA GLY A 108 -9.25 -8.28 -7.47
C GLY A 108 -8.64 -7.94 -6.12
N LYS A 109 -8.22 -8.97 -5.40
CA LYS A 109 -7.53 -8.84 -4.10
C LYS A 109 -6.05 -8.58 -4.34
N GLY A 110 -5.51 -7.55 -3.69
CA GLY A 110 -4.11 -7.18 -3.78
C GLY A 110 -3.17 -8.22 -3.17
N ARG A 111 -2.08 -8.52 -3.87
CA ARG A 111 -0.96 -9.35 -3.39
C ARG A 111 0.35 -8.71 -3.82
N ALA A 112 1.22 -8.39 -2.86
CA ALA A 112 2.60 -8.08 -3.15
C ALA A 112 3.27 -9.30 -3.81
N ILE A 113 3.94 -9.09 -4.93
CA ILE A 113 4.64 -10.14 -5.69
C ILE A 113 6.14 -10.07 -5.42
N GLY A 114 6.66 -8.86 -5.24
CA GLY A 114 8.07 -8.64 -4.92
C GLY A 114 8.53 -7.24 -5.26
N VAL A 115 9.84 -7.05 -5.19
CA VAL A 115 10.57 -5.82 -5.49
C VAL A 115 11.83 -6.18 -6.27
N GLY A 116 12.34 -5.26 -7.08
CA GLY A 116 13.63 -5.38 -7.74
C GLY A 116 14.75 -5.02 -6.76
N ASP A 117 15.08 -3.73 -6.73
CA ASP A 117 16.13 -3.19 -5.87
C ASP A 117 15.53 -2.44 -4.68
N VAL A 118 16.22 -2.53 -3.55
CA VAL A 118 15.90 -1.80 -2.33
C VAL A 118 17.18 -1.18 -1.79
N GLU A 119 17.14 0.12 -1.54
CA GLU A 119 18.23 0.88 -0.93
C GLU A 119 17.72 1.57 0.34
N CYS A 120 18.45 1.41 1.44
CA CYS A 120 18.15 2.03 2.73
C CYS A 120 19.35 2.90 3.11
N THR A 121 19.17 4.20 3.12
CA THR A 121 20.23 5.20 3.30
C THR A 121 20.14 5.92 4.64
N GLY A 122 19.10 5.65 5.43
CA GLY A 122 18.90 6.24 6.74
C GLY A 122 17.86 5.47 7.57
N GLU A 123 17.53 6.04 8.71
CA GLU A 123 16.63 5.47 9.71
C GLU A 123 15.47 6.43 10.03
N ILE A 124 14.38 5.87 10.55
CA ILE A 124 13.25 6.63 11.07
C ILE A 124 13.16 6.31 12.55
N THR A 125 13.43 7.30 13.40
CA THR A 125 13.48 7.15 14.86
C THR A 125 12.19 7.69 15.50
N PRO A 126 11.94 7.44 16.80
CA PRO A 126 10.81 8.02 17.54
C PRO A 126 10.75 9.55 17.54
N ASN A 127 11.86 10.22 17.21
CA ASN A 127 11.94 11.69 17.16
C ASN A 127 11.51 12.28 15.81
N ALA A 128 11.35 11.43 14.77
CA ALA A 128 10.82 11.90 13.50
C ALA A 128 9.39 12.40 13.69
N GLN A 129 8.97 13.39 12.91
CA GLN A 129 7.59 13.90 12.99
C GLN A 129 6.69 13.22 11.98
N ARG A 130 7.19 13.01 10.76
CA ARG A 130 6.38 12.51 9.66
C ARG A 130 7.21 11.68 8.68
N VAL A 131 6.64 10.55 8.30
CA VAL A 131 7.08 9.78 7.15
C VAL A 131 6.18 10.09 5.96
N ARG A 132 6.79 10.36 4.80
CA ARG A 132 6.12 10.58 3.52
C ARG A 132 6.54 9.51 2.53
N TYR A 133 5.56 8.81 1.98
CA TYR A 133 5.73 7.81 0.95
C TYR A 133 5.37 8.42 -0.41
N GLU A 134 6.21 8.21 -1.40
CA GLU A 134 5.94 8.65 -2.78
C GLU A 134 6.15 7.48 -3.72
N VAL A 135 5.09 7.08 -4.42
CA VAL A 135 5.12 5.94 -5.35
C VAL A 135 4.68 6.43 -6.72
N THR A 136 5.50 6.15 -7.73
CA THR A 136 5.20 6.45 -9.14
C THR A 136 4.98 5.17 -9.91
N MET A 137 3.85 5.09 -10.60
CA MET A 137 3.54 3.93 -11.43
C MET A 137 4.47 3.93 -12.64
N ARG A 138 5.09 2.78 -12.92
CA ARG A 138 5.96 2.57 -14.09
C ARG A 138 5.22 1.84 -15.20
N MET A 139 4.42 0.84 -14.83
CA MET A 139 3.64 0.04 -15.77
C MET A 139 2.39 -0.51 -15.09
N VAL A 140 1.28 -0.53 -15.82
CA VAL A 140 0.03 -1.15 -15.38
C VAL A 140 -0.47 -2.07 -16.48
N ARG A 141 -0.75 -3.32 -16.14
CA ARG A 141 -1.34 -4.31 -17.06
C ARG A 141 -2.71 -4.70 -16.56
N ARG A 142 -3.73 -4.64 -17.43
CA ARG A 142 -5.14 -4.94 -17.14
C ARG A 142 -5.64 -6.07 -18.05
N GLY A 143 -5.01 -7.23 -17.93
CA GLY A 143 -5.36 -8.42 -18.71
C GLY A 143 -5.92 -9.54 -17.84
N LYS A 144 -5.58 -10.80 -18.16
CA LYS A 144 -5.93 -11.97 -17.32
C LYS A 144 -5.41 -11.85 -15.89
N LEU A 145 -4.25 -11.21 -15.72
CA LEU A 145 -3.67 -10.82 -14.45
C LEU A 145 -3.54 -9.28 -14.44
N VAL A 146 -4.11 -8.64 -13.42
CA VAL A 146 -3.83 -7.23 -13.15
C VAL A 146 -2.48 -7.14 -12.46
N LEU A 147 -1.60 -6.29 -12.96
CA LEU A 147 -0.26 -6.07 -12.40
C LEU A 147 0.10 -4.58 -12.42
N GLY A 148 0.42 -4.03 -11.25
CA GLY A 148 1.08 -2.74 -11.11
C GLY A 148 2.57 -2.94 -10.85
N ILE A 149 3.39 -2.21 -11.60
CA ILE A 149 4.84 -2.07 -11.36
C ILE A 149 5.10 -0.60 -11.08
N ALA A 150 5.80 -0.30 -10.00
CA ALA A 150 6.07 1.06 -9.55
C ALA A 150 7.46 1.18 -8.91
N ASP A 151 7.97 2.41 -8.90
CA ASP A 151 9.12 2.80 -8.09
C ASP A 151 8.62 3.67 -6.94
N GLY A 152 9.29 3.60 -5.79
CA GLY A 152 8.90 4.32 -4.59
C GLY A 152 10.07 4.85 -3.79
N ARG A 153 9.81 5.90 -3.02
CA ARG A 153 10.75 6.45 -2.04
C ARG A 153 10.04 6.81 -0.74
N VAL A 154 10.79 6.76 0.35
CA VAL A 154 10.33 7.13 1.69
C VAL A 154 11.19 8.26 2.21
N LEU A 155 10.52 9.31 2.67
CA LEU A 155 11.14 10.49 3.25
C LEU A 155 10.78 10.57 4.73
N SER A 156 11.79 10.73 5.59
CA SER A 156 11.65 11.07 7.00
C SER A 156 11.91 12.56 7.16
N ASP A 157 10.91 13.33 7.58
CA ASP A 157 11.00 14.79 7.75
C ASP A 157 11.62 15.53 6.54
N GLY A 158 11.31 15.04 5.33
CA GLY A 158 11.79 15.60 4.06
C GLY A 158 13.13 15.03 3.55
N VAL A 159 13.81 14.18 4.32
CA VAL A 159 15.05 13.52 3.91
C VAL A 159 14.74 12.12 3.37
N CYS A 160 15.20 11.82 2.16
CA CYS A 160 15.01 10.48 1.57
C CYS A 160 15.87 9.44 2.30
N VAL A 161 15.23 8.43 2.89
CA VAL A 161 15.87 7.38 3.68
C VAL A 161 15.73 5.99 3.07
N PHE A 162 14.82 5.82 2.11
CA PHE A 162 14.55 4.53 1.48
C PHE A 162 14.13 4.72 0.02
N VAL A 163 14.60 3.84 -0.87
CA VAL A 163 14.21 3.79 -2.27
C VAL A 163 13.95 2.33 -2.66
N ALA A 164 12.86 2.08 -3.37
CA ALA A 164 12.52 0.78 -3.92
C ALA A 164 12.21 0.91 -5.41
N LYS A 165 12.75 0.00 -6.22
CA LYS A 165 12.54 -0.03 -7.68
C LYS A 165 11.87 -1.33 -8.10
N ASP A 166 11.09 -1.25 -9.17
CA ASP A 166 10.35 -2.38 -9.74
C ASP A 166 9.53 -3.15 -8.69
N MET A 167 8.86 -2.42 -7.80
CA MET A 167 7.87 -2.99 -6.87
C MET A 167 6.67 -3.51 -7.65
N ARG A 168 6.19 -4.72 -7.31
CA ARG A 168 5.13 -5.42 -8.04
C ARG A 168 3.98 -5.79 -7.12
N VAL A 169 2.77 -5.39 -7.50
CA VAL A 169 1.53 -5.83 -6.86
C VAL A 169 0.58 -6.36 -7.93
N GLY A 170 0.07 -7.56 -7.73
CA GLY A 170 -0.98 -8.14 -8.56
C GLY A 170 -2.35 -8.07 -7.89
N LEU A 171 -3.42 -7.94 -8.68
CA LEU A 171 -4.77 -8.22 -8.19
C LEU A 171 -5.23 -9.57 -8.72
N THR A 172 -5.60 -10.47 -7.82
CA THR A 172 -6.07 -11.82 -8.16
C THR A 172 -7.55 -11.94 -7.91
N LYS A 173 -8.22 -12.75 -8.75
CA LYS A 173 -9.56 -13.20 -8.43
C LYS A 173 -9.50 -14.09 -7.19
N ALA A 174 -10.39 -13.89 -6.22
CA ALA A 174 -10.57 -14.82 -5.12
C ALA A 174 -10.83 -16.20 -5.73
N ALA A 175 -10.05 -17.19 -5.31
CA ALA A 175 -10.38 -18.57 -5.63
C ALA A 175 -11.78 -18.84 -5.05
N GLU A 176 -12.67 -19.43 -5.84
CA GLU A 176 -13.86 -20.06 -5.30
C GLU A 176 -13.36 -21.08 -4.28
N SER A 177 -13.69 -20.89 -3.01
CA SER A 177 -13.38 -21.86 -1.97
C SER A 177 -14.09 -23.15 -2.35
N SER A 178 -13.34 -24.15 -2.83
CA SER A 178 -13.87 -25.51 -2.92
C SER A 178 -14.23 -25.92 -1.50
N SER A 179 -15.52 -26.06 -1.23
CA SER A 179 -16.06 -26.61 0.01
C SER A 179 -15.61 -28.07 0.14
N ALA A 180 -14.44 -28.28 0.75
CA ALA A 180 -13.98 -29.60 1.16
C ALA A 180 -14.39 -29.83 2.62
N HIS A 181 -15.65 -30.20 2.81
CA HIS A 181 -16.09 -31.01 3.95
C HIS A 181 -17.29 -31.84 3.49
N ASP A 182 -16.97 -32.92 2.79
CA ASP A 182 -17.81 -34.11 2.74
C ASP A 182 -16.88 -35.31 2.86
N LEU A 183 -16.58 -35.68 4.10
CA LEU A 183 -15.98 -36.96 4.47
C LEU A 183 -16.77 -37.49 5.66
N SER A 184 -17.97 -38.02 5.34
CA SER A 184 -18.59 -39.08 6.13
C SER A 184 -18.96 -40.22 5.17
N SER A 185 -18.11 -41.23 5.11
CA SER A 185 -18.43 -42.61 4.69
C SER A 185 -17.34 -43.52 5.24
#